data_AF-A0A9E5KE34-F1
#
_entry.id   AF-A0A9E5KE34-F1
#
_cell.length_a   1.000
_cell.length_b   1.000
_cell.length_c   1.000
_cell.angle_alpha   90.00
_cell.angle_beta   90.00
_cell.angle_gamma   90.00
#
_symmetry.space_group_name_H-M   'P 1'
#
loop_
_entity.id
_entity.type
_entity.pdbx_description
1 polymer ?
#
loop_
_entity_poly.entity_id
_entity_poly.type
_entity_poly.pdbx_seq_one_letter_code
_entity_poly.pdbx_strand_id
1 'polypeptide(L)'
;MKILVTGGRDFNNKTLLFDTLNKLHAENPITLLIHGASRGADSLASEWAKEHGVAENGEKPNWKLGRGAGLIRNKEMLAQNPDLVVAFPGGPGTADMVKKAEAAGRKVLKIAG
;
A
#
# COMPACT_ATOMS: atom_id res chain seq x y z
N MET A 1 -10.29 -9.26 -4.64
CA MET A 1 -9.02 -9.48 -3.89
C MET A 1 -8.75 -8.33 -2.93
N LYS A 2 -8.08 -8.61 -1.82
CA LYS A 2 -7.53 -7.60 -0.89
C LYS A 2 -6.13 -7.23 -1.34
N ILE A 3 -5.85 -5.94 -1.46
CA ILE A 3 -4.50 -5.46 -1.79
C ILE A 3 -3.96 -4.56 -0.70
N LEU A 4 -2.64 -4.51 -0.58
CA LEU A 4 -1.93 -3.55 0.24
C LEU A 4 -1.07 -2.67 -0.67
N VAL A 5 -1.32 -1.36 -0.64
CA VAL A 5 -0.53 -0.37 -1.38
C VAL A 5 0.48 0.29 -0.43
N THR A 6 1.71 0.45 -0.91
CA THR A 6 2.75 1.21 -0.22
C THR A 6 3.63 1.97 -1.22
N GLY A 7 4.16 3.12 -0.83
CA GLY A 7 5.11 3.87 -1.63
C GLY A 7 5.69 5.07 -0.88
N GLY A 8 6.49 5.87 -1.59
CA GLY A 8 7.17 7.04 -1.03
C GLY A 8 6.22 8.17 -0.65
N ARG A 9 6.64 8.98 0.34
CA ARG A 9 5.90 10.19 0.76
C ARG A 9 5.91 11.31 -0.28
N ASP A 10 6.90 11.28 -1.16
CA ASP A 10 7.10 12.24 -2.25
C ASP A 10 6.63 11.66 -3.60
N PHE A 11 6.11 10.43 -3.61
CA PHE A 11 5.53 9.84 -4.82
C PHE A 11 4.29 10.63 -5.23
N ASN A 12 4.29 11.15 -6.46
CA ASN A 12 3.24 12.04 -6.96
C ASN A 12 2.72 11.65 -8.36
N ASN A 13 3.17 10.53 -8.94
CA ASN A 13 2.71 10.06 -10.24
C ASN A 13 1.32 9.40 -10.12
N LYS A 14 0.28 10.23 -10.06
CA LYS A 14 -1.12 9.80 -9.94
C LYS A 14 -1.52 8.87 -11.08
N THR A 15 -1.16 9.21 -12.32
CA THR A 15 -1.48 8.42 -13.52
C THR A 15 -0.96 6.99 -13.40
N LEU A 16 0.33 6.81 -13.09
CA LEU A 16 0.92 5.48 -12.93
C LEU A 16 0.21 4.65 -11.86
N LEU A 17 -0.12 5.26 -10.72
CA LEU A 17 -0.80 4.58 -9.64
C LEU A 17 -2.23 4.18 -10.04
N PHE A 18 -2.98 5.11 -10.62
CA PHE A 18 -4.35 4.88 -11.04
C PHE A 18 -4.43 3.81 -12.13
N ASP A 19 -3.59 3.90 -13.16
CA ASP A 19 -3.56 2.92 -14.24
C ASP A 19 -3.19 1.52 -13.74
N THR A 20 -2.24 1.44 -12.80
CA THR A 20 -1.88 0.17 -12.14
C THR A 20 -3.08 -0.43 -11.40
N LEU A 21 -3.75 0.37 -10.56
CA LEU A 21 -4.89 -0.12 -9.78
C LEU A 21 -6.11 -0.42 -10.66
N ASN A 22 -6.37 0.36 -11.70
CA ASN A 22 -7.41 0.12 -12.70
C ASN A 22 -7.21 -1.22 -13.39
N LYS A 23 -5.98 -1.49 -13.85
CA LYS A 23 -5.64 -2.77 -14.50
C LYS A 23 -5.86 -3.94 -13.54
N LEU A 24 -5.35 -3.84 -12.32
CA LEU A 24 -5.52 -4.88 -11.30
C LEU A 24 -7.00 -5.11 -10.97
N HIS A 25 -7.79 -4.04 -10.83
CA HIS A 25 -9.22 -4.12 -10.54
C HIS A 25 -10.01 -4.76 -11.68
N ALA A 26 -9.67 -4.44 -12.93
CA ALA A 26 -10.31 -5.04 -14.10
C ALA A 26 -10.00 -6.55 -14.24
N GLU A 27 -8.78 -6.97 -13.91
CA GLU A 27 -8.37 -8.38 -13.95
C GLU A 27 -8.95 -9.20 -12.79
N ASN A 28 -8.95 -8.63 -11.59
CA ASN A 28 -9.49 -9.23 -10.38
C ASN A 28 -10.01 -8.13 -9.43
N PRO A 29 -11.34 -7.92 -9.34
CA PRO A 29 -11.92 -6.81 -8.59
C PRO A 29 -11.33 -6.65 -7.20
N ILE A 30 -10.75 -5.48 -6.95
CA ILE A 30 -10.23 -5.11 -5.63
C ILE A 30 -11.42 -4.85 -4.71
N THR A 31 -11.50 -5.61 -3.63
CA THR A 31 -12.61 -5.54 -2.65
C THR A 31 -12.21 -4.82 -1.36
N LEU A 32 -10.90 -4.68 -1.11
CA LEU A 32 -10.35 -3.92 0.01
C LEU A 32 -8.95 -3.41 -0.37
N LEU A 33 -8.71 -2.12 -0.17
CA LEU A 33 -7.40 -1.48 -0.32
C LEU A 33 -6.85 -1.08 1.05
N ILE A 34 -5.72 -1.68 1.45
CA ILE A 34 -5.01 -1.37 2.70
C ILE A 34 -3.86 -0.41 2.37
N HIS A 35 -3.67 0.66 3.15
CA HIS A 35 -2.58 1.62 2.95
C HIS A 35 -2.12 2.27 4.25
N GLY A 36 -0.93 2.88 4.26
CA GLY A 36 -0.29 3.42 5.47
C GLY A 36 -0.72 4.83 5.88
N ALA A 37 -1.87 5.31 5.39
CA ALA A 37 -2.46 6.62 5.69
C ALA A 37 -1.45 7.80 5.71
N SER A 38 -0.46 7.73 4.81
CA SER A 38 0.59 8.74 4.66
C SER A 38 0.37 9.59 3.41
N ARG A 39 1.12 10.69 3.28
CA ARG A 39 1.17 11.47 2.03
C ARG A 39 1.83 10.64 0.91
N GLY A 40 1.64 11.08 -0.34
CA GLY A 40 2.23 10.47 -1.52
C GLY A 40 1.42 9.28 -2.02
N ALA A 41 2.07 8.15 -2.25
CA ALA A 41 1.42 6.95 -2.79
C ALA A 41 0.21 6.50 -1.96
N ASP A 42 0.30 6.50 -0.63
CA ASP A 42 -0.78 6.06 0.26
C ASP A 42 -2.02 6.97 0.17
N SER A 43 -1.84 8.28 -0.04
CA SER A 43 -2.97 9.21 -0.23
C SER A 43 -3.60 9.09 -1.61
N LEU A 44 -2.80 8.85 -2.65
CA LEU A 44 -3.29 8.62 -4.00
C LEU A 44 -4.04 7.28 -4.11
N ALA A 45 -3.59 6.24 -3.41
CA ALA A 45 -4.31 4.97 -3.31
C ALA A 45 -5.66 5.13 -2.61
N SER A 46 -5.71 5.97 -1.58
CA SER A 46 -6.96 6.30 -0.88
C SER A 46 -7.94 7.07 -1.77
N GLU A 47 -7.42 8.03 -2.55
CA GLU A 47 -8.19 8.76 -3.55
C GLU A 47 -8.78 7.80 -4.60
N TRP A 48 -7.95 6.91 -5.16
CA TRP A 48 -8.39 5.90 -6.12
C TRP A 48 -9.51 5.02 -5.54
N ALA A 49 -9.36 4.53 -4.30
CA ALA A 49 -10.37 3.69 -3.66
C ALA A 49 -11.72 4.39 -3.54
N LYS A 50 -11.71 5.67 -3.13
CA LYS A 50 -12.92 6.51 -3.03
C LYS A 50 -13.57 6.74 -4.38
N GLU A 51 -12.80 7.07 -5.41
CA GLU A 51 -13.31 7.30 -6.76
C GLU A 51 -13.97 6.04 -7.36
N HIS A 52 -13.51 4.85 -6.99
CA HIS A 52 -14.01 3.57 -7.53
C HIS A 52 -15.01 2.86 -6.59
N GLY A 53 -15.40 3.48 -5.47
CA GLY A 53 -16.29 2.86 -4.49
C GLY A 53 -15.70 1.59 -3.84
N VAL A 54 -14.38 1.46 -3.82
CA VAL A 54 -13.67 0.34 -3.19
C VAL A 54 -13.47 0.63 -1.71
N ALA A 55 -13.76 -0.36 -0.85
CA ALA A 55 -13.50 -0.23 0.57
C ALA A 55 -12.00 -0.02 0.84
N GLU A 56 -11.66 0.90 1.74
CA GLU A 56 -10.27 1.16 2.13
C GLU A 56 -10.06 0.98 3.64
N ASN A 57 -8.84 0.61 4.02
CA ASN A 57 -8.36 0.67 5.39
C ASN A 57 -7.02 1.40 5.46
N GLY A 58 -7.06 2.63 5.98
CA GLY A 58 -5.89 3.47 6.19
C GLY A 58 -5.34 3.34 7.60
N GLU A 59 -4.16 2.75 7.74
CA GLU A 59 -3.51 2.54 9.04
C GLU A 59 -2.52 3.66 9.35
N LYS A 60 -2.74 4.39 10.45
CA LYS A 60 -1.81 5.42 10.92
C LYS A 60 -0.79 4.83 11.88
N PRO A 61 0.52 5.13 11.74
CA PRO A 61 1.50 4.67 12.71
C PRO A 61 1.25 5.27 14.09
N ASN A 62 1.28 4.44 15.14
CA ASN A 62 1.19 4.90 16.52
C ASN A 62 2.52 5.51 16.99
N TRP A 63 2.69 6.81 16.78
CA TRP A 63 3.93 7.52 17.13
C TRP A 63 4.27 7.53 18.63
N LYS A 64 3.34 7.14 19.52
CA LYS A 64 3.66 6.93 20.95
C LYS A 64 4.66 5.79 21.17
N LEU A 65 4.80 4.88 20.20
CA LEU A 65 5.79 3.79 20.19
C LEU A 65 7.18 4.24 19.71
N GLY A 66 7.36 5.53 19.40
CA GLY A 66 8.64 6.10 18.99
C GLY A 66 9.03 5.80 17.54
N ARG A 67 10.33 5.83 17.25
CA ARG A 67 10.89 5.79 15.88
C ARG A 67 10.50 4.53 15.09
N GLY A 68 10.18 3.43 15.77
CA GLY A 68 9.77 2.16 15.15
C GLY A 68 8.30 2.09 14.72
N ALA A 69 7.47 3.09 15.05
CA ALA A 69 6.03 3.05 14.84
C ALA A 69 5.59 2.72 13.40
N GLY A 70 6.27 3.27 12.40
CA GLY A 70 5.99 2.96 10.99
C GLY A 70 6.25 1.50 10.61
N LEU A 71 7.31 0.90 11.17
CA LEU A 71 7.65 -0.50 10.91
C LEU A 71 6.69 -1.46 11.63
N ILE A 72 6.24 -1.08 12.84
CA ILE A 72 5.21 -1.82 13.57
C ILE A 72 3.90 -1.79 12.79
N ARG A 73 3.48 -0.59 12.33
CA ARG A 73 2.32 -0.46 11.43
C ARG A 73 2.47 -1.31 10.16
N ASN A 74 3.68 -1.43 9.59
CA ASN A 74 3.92 -2.29 8.41
C ASN A 74 3.57 -3.74 8.71
N LYS A 75 3.89 -4.22 9.90
CA LYS A 75 3.50 -5.55 10.34
C LYS A 75 1.98 -5.67 10.52
N GLU A 76 1.33 -4.66 11.09
CA GLU A 76 -0.13 -4.64 11.32
C GLU A 76 -0.92 -4.65 10.01
N MET A 77 -0.53 -3.82 9.03
CA MET A 77 -1.14 -3.84 7.70
C MET A 77 -0.97 -5.20 7.01
N LEU A 78 0.22 -5.80 7.08
CA LEU A 78 0.46 -7.11 6.47
C LEU A 78 -0.32 -8.24 7.18
N ALA A 79 -0.57 -8.10 8.48
CA ALA A 79 -1.36 -9.05 9.26
C ALA A 79 -2.83 -9.11 8.84
N GLN A 80 -3.33 -8.12 8.11
CA GLN A 80 -4.67 -8.14 7.50
C GLN A 80 -4.78 -9.11 6.31
N ASN A 81 -3.68 -9.80 5.99
CA ASN A 81 -3.60 -10.86 4.99
C ASN A 81 -4.01 -10.40 3.58
N PRO A 82 -3.32 -9.41 2.99
CA PRO A 82 -3.56 -9.03 1.60
C PRO A 82 -3.19 -10.15 0.64
N ASP A 83 -3.93 -10.31 -0.45
CA ASP A 83 -3.64 -11.25 -1.53
C ASP A 83 -2.43 -10.79 -2.37
N LEU A 84 -2.24 -9.47 -2.46
CA LEU A 84 -1.17 -8.81 -3.22
C LEU A 84 -0.67 -7.55 -2.49
N VAL A 85 0.65 -7.37 -2.47
CA VAL A 85 1.29 -6.10 -2.09
C VAL A 85 1.74 -5.37 -3.35
N VAL A 86 1.28 -4.13 -3.54
CA VAL A 86 1.69 -3.25 -4.64
C VAL A 86 2.61 -2.17 -4.08
N ALA A 87 3.88 -2.23 -4.47
CA ALA A 87 4.92 -1.32 -3.98
C ALA A 87 5.32 -0.34 -5.08
N PHE A 88 4.91 0.92 -4.91
CA PHE A 88 5.36 2.05 -5.73
C PHE A 88 6.74 2.55 -5.27
N PRO A 89 7.47 3.30 -6.12
CA PRO A 89 8.74 3.90 -5.74
C PRO A 89 8.67 4.61 -4.39
N GLY A 90 9.63 4.31 -3.52
CA GLY A 90 9.61 4.79 -2.15
C GLY A 90 10.88 4.48 -1.37
N GLY A 91 10.93 5.00 -0.15
CA GLY A 91 12.11 4.94 0.71
C GLY A 91 12.13 3.74 1.67
N PRO A 92 12.83 3.87 2.82
CA PRO A 92 13.02 2.78 3.77
C PRO A 92 11.73 2.13 4.28
N GLY A 93 10.64 2.91 4.45
CA GLY A 93 9.35 2.37 4.89
C GLY A 93 8.71 1.43 3.86
N THR A 94 8.85 1.74 2.57
CA THR A 94 8.39 0.90 1.46
C THR A 94 9.24 -0.36 1.35
N ALA A 95 10.57 -0.22 1.42
CA ALA A 95 11.50 -1.34 1.41
C ALA A 95 11.25 -2.33 2.57
N ASP A 96 10.93 -1.82 3.76
CA ASP A 96 10.54 -2.65 4.91
C ASP A 96 9.25 -3.43 4.67
N MET A 97 8.22 -2.81 4.08
CA MET A 97 6.98 -3.51 3.72
C MET A 97 7.25 -4.63 2.71
N VAL A 98 8.01 -4.34 1.65
CA VAL A 98 8.40 -5.35 0.63
C VAL A 98 9.10 -6.53 1.28
N LYS A 99 10.12 -6.27 2.11
CA LYS A 99 10.87 -7.32 2.80
C LYS A 99 9.97 -8.17 3.70
N LYS A 100 9.04 -7.56 4.45
CA LYS A 100 8.09 -8.27 5.31
C LYS A 100 7.11 -9.11 4.49
N ALA A 101 6.61 -8.59 3.39
CA ALA A 101 5.69 -9.29 2.51
C ALA A 101 6.35 -10.53 1.88
N GLU A 102 7.56 -10.37 1.34
CA GLU A 102 8.35 -11.47 0.77
C GLU A 102 8.67 -12.53 1.84
N ALA A 103 9.10 -12.12 3.03
CA ALA A 103 9.36 -13.04 4.14
C ALA A 103 8.10 -13.78 4.62
N ALA A 104 6.92 -13.18 4.46
CA ALA A 104 5.63 -13.81 4.75
C ALA A 104 5.07 -14.63 3.58
N GLY A 105 5.82 -14.80 2.48
CA GLY A 105 5.38 -15.52 1.29
C GLY A 105 4.23 -14.83 0.55
N ARG A 106 4.06 -13.52 0.72
CA ARG A 106 3.04 -12.73 -0.01
C ARG A 106 3.58 -12.33 -1.39
N LYS A 107 2.68 -12.31 -2.37
CA LYS A 107 3.01 -11.80 -3.71
C LYS A 107 3.26 -10.30 -3.62
N VAL A 108 4.35 -9.85 -4.24
CA VAL A 108 4.72 -8.43 -4.31
C VAL A 108 4.86 -8.01 -5.76
N LEU A 109 4.08 -7.01 -6.18
CA LEU A 109 4.24 -6.30 -7.44
C LEU A 109 5.02 -5.01 -7.18
N LYS A 110 6.27 -4.95 -7.67
CA LYS A 110 7.12 -3.76 -7.57
C LYS A 110 6.93 -2.92 -8.84
N ILE A 111 6.48 -1.67 -8.69
CA ILE A 111 6.28 -0.75 -9.79
C ILE A 111 7.55 0.07 -9.99
N ALA A 112 8.07 0.08 -11.21
CA ALA A 112 9.19 0.94 -11.60
C ALA A 112 8.73 2.40 -11.70
N GLY A 113 9.59 3.32 -11.28
CA GLY A 113 9.37 4.77 -11.35
C GLY A 113 9.81 5.36 -12.67
#